data_AF-A0A3N6GI60-F1
#
_entry.id   AF-A0A3N6GI60-F1
#
_cell.length_a   1.000
_cell.length_b   1.000
_cell.length_c   1.000
_cell.angle_alpha   90.00
_cell.angle_beta   90.00
_cell.angle_gamma   90.00
#
_symmetry.space_group_name_H-M   'P 1'
#
loop_
_entity.id
_entity.type
_entity.pdbx_description
1 polymer ?
#
loop_
_entity_poly.entity_id
_entity_poly.type
_entity_poly.pdbx_seq_one_letter_code
_entity_poly.pdbx_strand_id
1 'polypeptide(L)' 'MPILVDLQAATIATGIPGYVLRKRLSRGTLTHHGYDQRRRALIDLNELTNPAAAEAA' A
#
# COMPACT_ATOMS: atom_id res chain seq x y z
N MET A 1 -13.63 -5.19 0.00
CA MET A 1 -12.66 -6.28 0.24
C MET A 1 -11.27 -5.77 -0.10
N PRO A 2 -10.25 -6.08 0.71
CA PRO A 2 -8.89 -5.58 0.48
C PRO A 2 -8.30 -6.17 -0.81
N ILE A 3 -7.60 -5.35 -1.59
CA ILE A 3 -6.91 -5.77 -2.82
C ILE A 3 -5.42 -5.65 -2.57
N LEU A 4 -4.83 -6.71 -2.01
CA LEU A 4 -3.41 -6.75 -1.68
C LEU A 4 -2.57 -6.97 -2.95
N VAL A 5 -1.72 -6.00 -3.25
CA VAL A 5 -0.81 -6.03 -4.40
C VAL A 5 0.61 -5.73 -3.97
N ASP A 6 1.60 -6.19 -4.73
CA ASP A 6 2.98 -5.80 -4.46
C ASP A 6 3.23 -4.31 -4.79
N LEU A 7 4.38 -3.79 -4.33
CA LEU A 7 4.80 -2.40 -4.54
C LEU A 7 4.86 -1.99 -6.02
N GLN A 8 5.21 -2.91 -6.92
CA GLN A 8 5.34 -2.60 -8.34
C GLN A 8 3.95 -2.47 -8.97
N ALA A 9 3.05 -3.41 -8.70
CA ALA A 9 1.66 -3.34 -9.12
C ALA A 9 0.95 -2.10 -8.55
N ALA A 10 1.18 -1.77 -7.28
CA ALA A 10 0.67 -0.54 -6.66
C ALA A 10 1.17 0.73 -7.37
N THR A 11 2.46 0.76 -7.73
CA THR A 11 3.05 1.88 -8.48
C THR A 11 2.40 2.04 -9.85
N ILE A 12 2.19 0.94 -10.57
CA ILE A 12 1.55 0.95 -11.90
C ILE A 12 0.09 1.41 -11.80
N ALA A 13 -0.65 0.91 -10.81
CA ALA A 13 -2.08 1.20 -10.67
C ALA A 13 -2.36 2.64 -10.21
N THR A 14 -1.48 3.24 -9.40
CA THR A 14 -1.72 4.55 -8.76
C THR A 14 -0.85 5.68 -9.30
N GLY A 15 0.25 5.34 -9.99
CA GLY A 15 1.30 6.30 -10.35
C GLY A 15 2.17 6.76 -9.18
N ILE A 16 1.90 6.31 -7.94
CA ILE A 16 2.70 6.68 -6.78
C ILE A 16 4.05 5.96 -6.84
N PRO A 17 5.19 6.67 -6.79
CA PRO A 17 6.50 6.03 -6.86
C PRO A 17 6.72 5.02 -5.73
N GLY A 18 7.29 3.86 -6.05
CA GLY A 18 7.52 2.79 -5.07
C GLY A 18 8.35 3.21 -3.85
N TYR A 19 9.27 4.17 -3.98
CA TYR A 19 10.03 4.71 -2.83
C TYR A 19 9.13 5.50 -1.85
N VAL A 20 8.09 6.17 -2.36
CA VAL A 20 7.10 6.87 -1.54
C VAL A 20 6.27 5.85 -0.77
N LEU A 21 5.82 4.78 -1.42
CA LEU A 21 5.08 3.70 -0.79
C LEU A 21 5.90 2.99 0.31
N ARG A 22 7.17 2.70 0.05
CA ARG A 22 8.11 2.18 1.07
C ARG A 22 8.26 3.13 2.25
N LYS A 23 8.35 4.43 1.98
CA LYS A 23 8.44 5.46 3.04
C LYS A 23 7.16 5.49 3.87
N ARG A 24 5.98 5.38 3.26
CA ARG A 24 4.70 5.31 3.96
C ARG A 24 4.58 4.06 4.84
N LEU A 25 4.99 2.89 4.33
CA LEU A 25 5.08 1.66 5.12
C LEU A 25 5.99 1.84 6.34
N SER A 26 7.21 2.38 6.14
CA SER A 26 8.16 2.60 7.24
C SER A 26 7.66 3.59 8.29
N ARG A 27 6.77 4.52 7.90
CA ARG A 27 6.15 5.51 8.78
C ARG A 27 4.85 5.01 9.43
N GLY A 28 4.38 3.82 9.08
CA GLY A 28 3.10 3.30 9.56
C GLY A 28 1.87 4.00 9.00
N THR A 29 1.98 4.76 7.90
CA THR A 29 0.84 5.48 7.29
C THR A 29 0.10 4.67 6.21
N LEU A 30 0.48 3.40 6.05
CA LEU A 30 -0.28 2.38 5.35
C LEU A 30 -0.58 1.30 6.37
N THR A 31 -1.83 1.24 6.79
CA THR A 31 -2.32 0.40 7.89
C THR A 31 -2.80 -0.95 7.38
N HIS A 32 -3.21 -1.03 6.11
CA HIS A 32 -3.69 -2.25 5.47
C HIS A 32 -2.61 -2.79 4.52
N HIS A 33 -1.66 -3.51 5.10
CA HIS A 33 -0.56 -4.14 4.38
C HIS A 33 -0.22 -5.52 4.95
N GLY A 34 0.54 -6.30 4.18
CA GLY A 34 1.00 -7.62 4.57
C GLY A 34 2.34 -7.95 3.92
N TYR A 35 2.73 -9.22 4.03
CA TYR A 35 3.94 -9.73 3.43
C TYR A 35 3.66 -11.04 2.70
N ASP A 36 4.26 -11.22 1.53
CA ASP A 36 4.22 -12.52 0.85
C ASP A 36 5.15 -13.54 1.52
N GLN A 37 5.13 -14.79 1.04
CA GLN A 37 6.00 -15.87 1.55
C GLN A 37 7.51 -15.55 1.43
N ARG A 38 7.88 -14.60 0.57
CA ARG A 38 9.26 -14.14 0.34
C ARG A 38 9.58 -12.86 1.13
N ARG A 39 8.72 -12.46 2.07
CA ARG A 39 8.81 -11.24 2.87
C ARG A 39 8.81 -9.93 2.06
N ARG A 40 8.21 -9.93 0.86
CA ARG A 40 7.96 -8.71 0.09
C ARG A 40 6.68 -8.04 0.59
N ALA A 41 6.70 -6.73 0.72
CA ALA A 41 5.54 -5.96 1.16
C ALA A 41 4.41 -6.03 0.12
N LEU A 42 3.20 -6.32 0.62
CA LEU A 42 1.93 -6.24 -0.09
C LEU A 42 1.12 -5.10 0.52
N ILE A 43 0.51 -4.25 -0.29
CA ILE A 43 -0.25 -3.07 0.16
C ILE A 43 -1.67 -3.21 -0.37
N ASP A 44 -2.67 -2.83 0.43
CA ASP A 44 -4.05 -2.71 -0.04
C ASP A 44 -4.17 -1.53 -1.00
N LEU A 45 -4.52 -1.82 -2.25
CA LEU A 45 -4.69 -0.82 -3.30
C LEU A 45 -5.81 0.19 -2.97
N ASN A 46 -6.81 -0.23 -2.19
CA ASN A 46 -7.91 0.65 -1.81
C ASN A 46 -7.45 1.79 -0.87
N GLU A 47 -6.44 1.55 -0.03
CA GLU A 47 -5.87 2.56 0.87
C GLU A 47 -5.07 3.64 0.10
N LEU A 48 -4.63 3.32 -1.11
CA LEU A 48 -3.90 4.25 -1.98
C LEU A 48 -4.81 5.08 -2.88
N THR A 49 -5.97 4.56 -3.23
CA THR A 49 -6.94 5.20 -4.14
C THR A 49 -8.01 5.99 -3.41
N ASN A 50 -8.27 5.69 -2.14
CA ASN A 50 -9.26 6.40 -1.34
C ASN A 50 -8.59 7.14 -0.15
N PRO A 51 -8.32 8.45 -0.25
CA PRO A 51 -7.78 9.23 0.86
C PRO A 51 -8.74 9.29 2.06
N ALA A 52 -10.05 9.10 1.88
CA ALA A 52 -11.03 9.08 2.97
C ALA A 52 -11.01 7.78 3.79
N ALA A 53 -10.42 6.69 3.27
CA ALA A 53 -10.26 5.44 4.02
C ALA A 53 -9.22 5.56 5.15
N ALA A 54 -8.30 6.53 5.06
CA ALA A 54 -7.25 6.76 6.06
C ALA A 54 -7.72 7.65 7.24
N GLU A 55 -8.86 8.34 7.11
CA GLU A 55 -9.39 9.26 8.12
C GLU A 55 -10.49 8.63 9.01
N ALA A 56 -10.93 7.41 8.67
CA ALA A 56 -12.01 6.71 9.35
C ALA A 56 -11.54 5.63 10.37
N ALA A 57 -10.24 5.60 10.71
CA ALA A 57 -9.63 4.62 11.61
C ALA A 57 -9.00 5.27 12.84
#